data_AF-A0A0F6SGB3-F1
#
_entry.id   AF-A0A0F6SGB3-F1
#
_cell.length_a   1.000
_cell.length_b   1.000
_cell.length_c   1.000
_cell.angle_alpha   90.00
_cell.angle_beta   90.00
_cell.angle_gamma   90.00
#
_symmetry.space_group_name_H-M   'P 1'
#
loop_
_entity.id
_entity.type
_entity.pdbx_description
1 polymer ?
#
loop_
_entity_poly.entity_id
_entity_poly.type
_entity_poly.pdbx_seq_one_letter_code
_entity_poly.pdbx_strand_id
1 'polypeptide(L)'
;MIGARAFAAVVGACVVAFVLAALVAPLVPVDPSRSAVAAFAAFGLGFAAVSAMTIAAGAVIGPLPPRALALWVPVIAVLAGSAATRASGIAASALVIVALLTGGAVSGGVVGARIQHAGHVVIVAVVSSLADVWSVLSPAGPSAAALESAPMLSVLALPFPMLGTRAIEPLLGIGDVVFVALYLTVSRRFALGVRRTIVALGIAFAVTAASVIALERALPALPFLGAAILVAHPETRLPPPHERRVAAIGIGVLAVLVISVLALSR
;
A
#
# COMPACT_ATOMS: atom_id res chain seq x y z
N MET A 1 -12.14 0.09 -21.09
CA MET A 1 -11.85 1.08 -20.03
C MET A 1 -12.80 0.84 -18.88
N ILE A 2 -12.31 0.44 -17.71
CA ILE A 2 -13.16 0.44 -16.51
C ILE A 2 -13.38 1.92 -16.14
N GLY A 3 -14.64 2.35 -16.15
CA GLY A 3 -15.00 3.77 -16.07
C GLY A 3 -14.89 4.33 -14.66
N ALA A 4 -14.77 5.66 -14.55
CA ALA A 4 -14.75 6.38 -13.27
C ALA A 4 -15.89 5.97 -12.32
N ARG A 5 -17.05 5.56 -12.87
CA ARG A 5 -18.19 5.02 -12.12
C ARG A 5 -17.86 3.73 -11.36
N ALA A 6 -17.16 2.79 -11.99
CA ALA A 6 -16.77 1.53 -11.35
C ALA A 6 -15.72 1.76 -10.25
N PHE A 7 -14.77 2.68 -10.50
CA PHE A 7 -13.81 3.08 -9.46
C PHE A 7 -14.53 3.72 -8.26
N ALA A 8 -15.41 4.68 -8.51
CA ALA A 8 -16.21 5.32 -7.45
C ALA A 8 -17.08 4.31 -6.69
N ALA A 9 -17.68 3.33 -7.38
CA ALA A 9 -18.46 2.26 -6.76
C ALA A 9 -17.60 1.38 -5.85
N VAL A 10 -16.38 1.00 -6.28
CA VAL A 10 -15.46 0.21 -5.44
C VAL A 10 -15.00 1.01 -4.21
N VAL A 11 -14.60 2.27 -4.38
CA VAL A 11 -14.22 3.13 -3.24
C VAL A 11 -15.40 3.31 -2.28
N GLY A 12 -16.60 3.56 -2.80
CA GLY A 12 -17.82 3.64 -2.00
C GLY A 12 -18.11 2.35 -1.23
N ALA A 13 -17.96 1.19 -1.88
CA ALA A 13 -18.11 -0.11 -1.23
C ALA A 13 -17.06 -0.34 -0.13
N CYS A 14 -15.81 0.09 -0.33
CA CYS A 14 -14.76 0.03 0.69
C CYS A 14 -15.11 0.89 1.90
N VAL A 15 -15.63 2.10 1.68
CA VAL A 15 -16.09 2.99 2.76
C VAL A 15 -17.27 2.38 3.51
N VAL A 16 -18.27 1.84 2.81
CA VAL A 16 -19.41 1.18 3.46
C VAL A 16 -18.95 -0.01 4.30
N ALA A 17 -18.07 -0.86 3.75
CA ALA A 17 -17.51 -1.99 4.47
C ALA A 17 -16.74 -1.55 5.73
N PHE A 18 -15.92 -0.49 5.62
CA PHE A 18 -15.22 0.11 6.76
C PHE A 18 -16.19 0.63 7.83
N VAL A 19 -17.22 1.41 7.44
CA VAL A 19 -18.19 1.98 8.37
C VAL A 19 -18.95 0.87 9.10
N LEU A 20 -19.42 -0.15 8.37
CA LEU A 20 -20.09 -1.29 8.98
C LEU A 20 -19.16 -2.04 9.94
N ALA A 21 -17.92 -2.29 9.54
CA ALA A 21 -16.92 -2.91 10.41
C ALA A 21 -16.68 -2.06 11.67
N ALA A 22 -16.64 -0.72 11.57
CA ALA A 22 -16.39 0.16 12.70
C ALA A 22 -17.56 0.22 13.69
N LEU A 23 -18.78 0.08 13.19
CA LEU A 23 -19.98 -0.02 14.04
C LEU A 23 -20.08 -1.38 14.74
N VAL A 24 -19.65 -2.46 14.06
CA VAL A 24 -19.74 -3.83 14.59
C VAL A 24 -18.55 -4.19 15.48
N ALA A 25 -17.36 -3.66 15.23
CA ALA A 25 -16.13 -4.02 15.94
C ALA A 25 -16.24 -3.97 17.48
N PRO A 26 -16.85 -2.94 18.11
CA PRO A 26 -16.99 -2.88 19.57
C PRO A 26 -17.96 -3.92 20.15
N LEU A 27 -18.82 -4.51 19.31
CA LEU A 27 -19.83 -5.50 19.71
C LEU A 27 -19.30 -6.93 19.67
N VAL A 28 -18.13 -7.15 19.06
CA VAL A 28 -17.51 -8.46 18.97
C VAL A 28 -16.88 -8.79 20.32
N PRO A 29 -17.26 -9.90 21.00
CA PRO A 29 -16.77 -10.27 22.33
C PRO A 29 -15.38 -10.91 22.25
N VAL A 30 -14.46 -10.21 21.61
CA VAL A 30 -13.05 -10.56 21.50
C VAL A 30 -12.33 -9.53 22.33
N ASP A 31 -11.55 -9.96 23.33
CA ASP A 31 -10.69 -9.05 24.08
C ASP A 31 -9.23 -9.31 23.64
N PRO A 32 -8.69 -8.49 22.70
CA PRO A 32 -7.32 -8.64 22.22
C PRO A 32 -6.28 -8.56 23.34
N SER A 33 -6.60 -7.89 24.46
CA SER A 33 -5.67 -7.74 25.58
C SER A 33 -5.51 -9.01 26.41
N ARG A 34 -6.46 -9.95 26.32
CA ARG A 34 -6.49 -11.17 27.14
C ARG A 34 -6.03 -12.43 26.39
N SER A 35 -5.91 -12.37 25.07
CA SER A 35 -5.55 -13.53 24.25
C SER A 35 -4.74 -13.14 23.02
N ALA A 36 -3.55 -13.72 22.88
CA ALA A 36 -2.72 -13.55 21.69
C ALA A 36 -3.44 -14.04 20.40
N VAL A 37 -4.27 -15.08 20.51
CA VAL A 37 -5.07 -15.60 19.38
C VAL A 37 -6.14 -14.58 18.96
N ALA A 38 -6.78 -13.92 19.93
CA ALA A 38 -7.74 -12.85 19.68
C ALA A 38 -7.08 -11.65 18.99
N ALA A 39 -5.92 -11.21 19.50
CA ALA A 39 -5.15 -10.12 18.89
C ALA A 39 -4.70 -10.46 17.47
N PHE A 40 -4.18 -11.69 17.26
CA PHE A 40 -3.81 -12.20 15.95
C PHE A 40 -4.97 -12.18 14.96
N ALA A 41 -6.13 -12.69 15.36
CA ALA A 41 -7.31 -12.74 14.51
C ALA A 41 -7.82 -11.32 14.18
N ALA A 42 -7.85 -10.42 15.16
CA ALA A 42 -8.28 -9.03 14.95
C ALA A 42 -7.36 -8.29 13.97
N PHE A 43 -6.04 -8.36 14.18
CA PHE A 43 -5.06 -7.75 13.27
C PHE A 43 -5.12 -8.39 11.88
N GLY A 44 -5.11 -9.73 11.79
CA GLY A 44 -5.13 -10.45 10.52
C GLY A 44 -6.37 -10.13 9.68
N LEU A 45 -7.55 -10.05 10.30
CA LEU A 45 -8.79 -9.68 9.63
C LEU A 45 -8.75 -8.22 9.14
N GLY A 46 -8.28 -7.29 9.98
CA GLY A 46 -8.16 -5.89 9.58
C GLY A 46 -7.18 -5.71 8.43
N PHE A 47 -6.00 -6.33 8.52
CA PHE A 47 -4.97 -6.26 7.48
C PHE A 47 -5.45 -6.88 6.17
N ALA A 48 -6.13 -8.03 6.23
CA ALA A 48 -6.73 -8.67 5.06
C ALA A 48 -7.82 -7.80 4.42
N ALA A 49 -8.66 -7.14 5.22
CA ALA A 49 -9.71 -6.25 4.72
C ALA A 49 -9.11 -5.04 3.98
N VAL A 50 -8.12 -4.36 4.56
CA VAL A 50 -7.46 -3.20 3.94
C VAL A 50 -6.66 -3.61 2.69
N SER A 51 -6.02 -4.79 2.73
CA SER A 51 -5.35 -5.37 1.56
C SER A 51 -6.34 -5.65 0.43
N ALA A 52 -7.52 -6.19 0.75
CA ALA A 52 -8.58 -6.44 -0.22
C ALA A 52 -9.14 -5.13 -0.80
N MET A 53 -9.34 -4.09 0.00
CA MET A 53 -9.75 -2.75 -0.47
C MET A 53 -8.72 -2.19 -1.47
N THR A 54 -7.45 -2.30 -1.13
CA THR A 54 -6.32 -1.84 -1.95
C THR A 54 -6.26 -2.57 -3.29
N ILE A 55 -6.35 -3.91 -3.26
CA ILE A 55 -6.40 -4.74 -4.46
C ILE A 55 -7.64 -4.42 -5.29
N ALA A 56 -8.81 -4.28 -4.67
CA ALA A 56 -10.06 -3.97 -5.37
C ALA A 56 -9.97 -2.63 -6.10
N ALA A 57 -9.49 -1.57 -5.43
CA ALA A 57 -9.29 -0.26 -6.03
C ALA A 57 -8.30 -0.31 -7.21
N GLY A 58 -7.17 -1.01 -7.04
CA GLY A 58 -6.19 -1.22 -8.11
C GLY A 58 -6.71 -2.10 -9.26
N ALA A 59 -7.61 -3.04 -8.97
CA ALA A 59 -8.17 -3.99 -9.94
C ALA A 59 -9.21 -3.34 -10.86
N VAL A 60 -9.76 -2.19 -10.47
CA VAL A 60 -10.63 -1.38 -11.33
C VAL A 60 -9.92 -0.18 -11.95
N ILE A 61 -8.79 0.29 -11.39
CA ILE A 61 -8.01 1.36 -12.02
C ILE A 61 -7.26 0.84 -13.25
N GLY A 62 -7.48 1.46 -14.40
CA GLY A 62 -6.72 1.18 -15.63
C GLY A 62 -5.56 2.15 -15.82
N PRO A 63 -4.85 2.07 -16.97
CA PRO A 63 -3.86 3.07 -17.36
C PRO A 63 -4.49 4.47 -17.42
N LEU A 64 -3.88 5.45 -16.75
CA LEU A 64 -4.38 6.83 -16.70
C LEU A 64 -3.42 7.81 -17.38
N PRO A 65 -3.93 8.90 -17.97
CA PRO A 65 -3.11 10.00 -18.47
C PRO A 65 -2.59 10.88 -17.31
N PRO A 66 -1.46 11.61 -17.46
CA PRO A 66 -0.89 12.45 -16.40
C PRO A 66 -1.85 13.51 -15.85
N ARG A 67 -2.77 14.02 -16.67
CA ARG A 67 -3.81 14.97 -16.21
C ARG A 67 -4.68 14.42 -15.09
N ALA A 68 -4.77 13.09 -14.93
CA ALA A 68 -5.47 12.47 -13.82
C ALA A 68 -4.83 12.81 -12.46
N LEU A 69 -3.55 13.22 -12.43
CA LEU A 69 -2.89 13.72 -11.21
C LEU A 69 -3.56 14.99 -10.66
N ALA A 70 -4.39 15.70 -11.43
CA ALA A 70 -5.21 16.79 -10.88
C ALA A 70 -6.14 16.33 -9.75
N LEU A 71 -6.47 15.02 -9.69
CA LEU A 71 -7.21 14.42 -8.56
C LEU A 71 -6.43 14.45 -7.25
N TRP A 72 -5.12 14.74 -7.26
CA TRP A 72 -4.37 14.97 -6.03
C TRP A 72 -4.78 16.26 -5.30
N VAL A 73 -5.34 17.25 -5.99
CA VAL A 73 -5.79 18.50 -5.35
C VAL A 73 -6.83 18.22 -4.26
N PRO A 74 -7.97 17.54 -4.53
CA PRO A 74 -8.92 17.20 -3.48
C PRO A 74 -8.37 16.18 -2.47
N VAL A 75 -7.50 15.25 -2.90
CA VAL A 75 -6.85 14.28 -1.98
C VAL A 75 -6.02 15.02 -0.93
N ILE A 76 -5.12 15.91 -1.35
CA ILE A 76 -4.27 16.69 -0.44
C ILE A 76 -5.13 17.58 0.45
N ALA A 77 -6.18 18.21 -0.08
CA ALA A 77 -7.08 19.03 0.73
C ALA A 77 -7.74 18.22 1.86
N VAL A 78 -8.19 17.00 1.58
CA VAL A 78 -8.77 16.10 2.60
C VAL A 78 -7.73 15.67 3.63
N LEU A 79 -6.54 15.24 3.20
CA LEU A 79 -5.49 14.78 4.12
C LEU A 79 -4.96 15.93 4.98
N ALA A 80 -4.67 17.08 4.39
CA ALA A 80 -4.23 18.28 5.09
C ALA A 80 -5.30 18.80 6.05
N GLY A 81 -6.57 18.84 5.63
CA GLY A 81 -7.69 19.22 6.48
C GLY A 81 -7.85 18.28 7.68
N SER A 82 -7.76 16.97 7.46
CA SER A 82 -7.86 15.95 8.51
C SER A 82 -6.70 16.07 9.51
N ALA A 83 -5.48 16.27 9.02
CA ALA A 83 -4.30 16.47 9.86
C ALA A 83 -4.37 17.78 10.66
N ALA A 84 -4.73 18.90 10.02
CA ALA A 84 -4.79 20.22 10.63
C ALA A 84 -5.87 20.31 11.72
N THR A 85 -7.02 19.69 11.48
CA THR A 85 -8.13 19.67 12.46
C THR A 85 -8.00 18.55 13.50
N ARG A 86 -7.00 17.66 13.35
CA ARG A 86 -6.86 16.43 14.13
C ARG A 86 -8.18 15.63 14.14
N ALA A 87 -8.87 15.63 13.00
CA ALA A 87 -10.15 14.95 12.86
C ALA A 87 -9.96 13.46 13.16
N SER A 88 -10.83 12.91 14.01
CA SER A 88 -10.77 11.52 14.44
C SER A 88 -12.16 10.90 14.39
N GLY A 89 -12.21 9.56 14.46
CA GLY A 89 -13.44 8.78 14.39
C GLY A 89 -13.84 8.40 12.97
N ILE A 90 -14.99 7.72 12.87
CA ILE A 90 -15.41 6.97 11.68
C ILE A 90 -15.49 7.87 10.43
N ALA A 91 -16.07 9.06 10.54
CA ALA A 91 -16.22 9.97 9.40
C ALA A 91 -14.88 10.47 8.85
N ALA A 92 -13.95 10.85 9.74
CA ALA A 92 -12.61 11.29 9.35
C ALA A 92 -11.83 10.15 8.69
N SER A 93 -11.85 8.95 9.30
CA SER A 93 -11.20 7.76 8.75
C SER A 93 -11.79 7.35 7.39
N ALA A 94 -13.10 7.47 7.20
CA ALA A 94 -13.73 7.21 5.90
C ALA A 94 -13.25 8.17 4.81
N LEU A 95 -13.10 9.47 5.13
CA LEU A 95 -12.53 10.46 4.21
C LEU A 95 -11.07 10.16 3.87
N VAL A 96 -10.27 9.76 4.86
CA VAL A 96 -8.88 9.31 4.65
C VAL A 96 -8.85 8.08 3.72
N ILE A 97 -9.72 7.09 3.90
CA ILE A 97 -9.82 5.93 3.00
C ILE A 97 -10.09 6.36 1.57
N VAL A 98 -11.08 7.25 1.36
CA VAL A 98 -11.38 7.79 0.02
C VAL A 98 -10.15 8.47 -0.57
N ALA A 99 -9.49 9.34 0.21
CA ALA A 99 -8.34 10.10 -0.25
C ALA A 99 -7.15 9.20 -0.59
N LEU A 100 -6.80 8.25 0.27
CA LEU A 100 -5.66 7.35 0.09
C LEU A 100 -5.89 6.33 -1.02
N LEU A 101 -7.07 5.71 -1.09
CA LEU A 101 -7.40 4.79 -2.19
C LEU A 101 -7.40 5.53 -3.53
N THR A 102 -7.95 6.75 -3.58
CA THR A 102 -7.98 7.56 -4.80
C THR A 102 -6.58 8.01 -5.21
N GLY A 103 -5.84 8.67 -4.31
CA GLY A 103 -4.50 9.16 -4.59
C GLY A 103 -3.54 8.04 -4.95
N GLY A 104 -3.55 6.95 -4.18
CA GLY A 104 -2.73 5.77 -4.43
C GLY A 104 -3.05 5.12 -5.79
N ALA A 105 -4.33 4.84 -6.05
CA ALA A 105 -4.72 4.21 -7.31
C ALA A 105 -4.44 5.10 -8.54
N VAL A 106 -4.67 6.41 -8.43
CA VAL A 106 -4.38 7.37 -9.51
C VAL A 106 -2.89 7.43 -9.78
N SER A 107 -2.06 7.55 -8.75
CA SER A 107 -0.60 7.56 -8.91
C SER A 107 -0.09 6.26 -9.53
N GLY A 108 -0.51 5.11 -9.00
CA GLY A 108 -0.14 3.81 -9.58
C GLY A 108 -0.61 3.65 -11.03
N GLY A 109 -1.83 4.10 -11.34
CA GLY A 109 -2.38 4.08 -12.69
C GLY A 109 -1.65 4.97 -13.68
N VAL A 110 -1.22 6.17 -13.26
CA VAL A 110 -0.44 7.10 -14.09
C VAL A 110 0.98 6.58 -14.30
N VAL A 111 1.67 6.17 -13.23
CA VAL A 111 3.05 5.66 -13.31
C VAL A 111 3.08 4.36 -14.10
N GLY A 112 2.18 3.42 -13.81
CA GLY A 112 2.06 2.16 -14.55
C GLY A 112 1.77 2.37 -16.04
N ALA A 113 0.98 3.40 -16.40
CA ALA A 113 0.73 3.80 -17.79
C ALA A 113 1.96 4.41 -18.49
N ARG A 114 3.08 4.59 -17.79
CA ARG A 114 4.34 5.12 -18.35
C ARG A 114 5.51 4.13 -18.34
N ILE A 115 5.37 2.98 -17.69
CA ILE A 115 6.32 1.88 -17.79
C ILE A 115 6.45 1.41 -19.24
N GLN A 116 7.61 1.58 -19.88
CA GLN A 116 7.76 1.32 -21.32
C GLN A 116 7.96 -0.16 -21.63
N HIS A 117 8.57 -0.92 -20.72
CA HIS A 117 8.80 -2.35 -20.89
C HIS A 117 8.45 -3.14 -19.62
N ALA A 118 7.94 -4.36 -19.76
CA ALA A 118 7.66 -5.24 -18.62
C ALA A 118 8.90 -5.46 -17.73
N GLY A 119 10.10 -5.51 -18.33
CA GLY A 119 11.38 -5.64 -17.63
C GLY A 119 11.76 -4.44 -16.75
N HIS A 120 11.10 -3.29 -16.87
CA HIS A 120 11.31 -2.17 -15.94
C HIS A 120 10.72 -2.46 -14.55
N VAL A 121 9.83 -3.44 -14.44
CA VAL A 121 9.18 -3.80 -13.17
C VAL A 121 10.19 -4.31 -12.14
N VAL A 122 11.27 -5.01 -12.54
CA VAL A 122 12.33 -5.39 -11.57
C VAL A 122 13.03 -4.17 -10.99
N ILE A 123 13.23 -3.12 -11.80
CA ILE A 123 13.83 -1.87 -11.31
C ILE A 123 12.89 -1.21 -10.31
N VAL A 124 11.60 -1.12 -10.67
CA VAL A 124 10.55 -0.56 -9.80
C VAL A 124 10.43 -1.36 -8.50
N ALA A 125 10.47 -2.70 -8.55
CA ALA A 125 10.38 -3.57 -7.39
C ALA A 125 11.58 -3.40 -6.46
N VAL A 126 12.80 -3.29 -7.00
CA VAL A 126 14.01 -3.12 -6.18
C VAL A 126 14.10 -1.73 -5.56
N VAL A 127 13.94 -0.67 -6.37
CA VAL A 127 14.01 0.74 -5.90
C VAL A 127 12.93 1.01 -4.85
N SER A 128 11.68 0.71 -5.23
CA SER A 128 10.70 0.00 -4.42
C SER A 128 10.99 -0.33 -2.97
N SER A 129 11.44 -1.57 -2.86
CA SER A 129 11.81 -2.28 -1.65
C SER A 129 12.86 -1.54 -0.86
N LEU A 130 13.87 -0.95 -1.52
CA LEU A 130 14.93 -0.20 -0.85
C LEU A 130 14.40 1.06 -0.18
N ALA A 131 13.52 1.81 -0.87
CA ALA A 131 12.87 2.98 -0.31
C ALA A 131 11.95 2.61 0.86
N ASP A 132 11.22 1.50 0.75
CA ASP A 132 10.33 1.00 1.80
C ASP A 132 11.11 0.55 3.04
N VAL A 133 12.17 -0.23 2.85
CA VAL A 133 13.08 -0.68 3.91
C VAL A 133 13.69 0.52 4.61
N TRP A 134 14.17 1.51 3.86
CA TRP A 134 14.69 2.74 4.46
C TRP A 134 13.59 3.49 5.22
N SER A 135 12.39 3.62 4.65
CA SER A 135 11.28 4.34 5.29
C SER A 135 10.86 3.73 6.62
N VAL A 136 10.83 2.40 6.70
CA VAL A 136 10.37 1.64 7.89
C VAL A 136 11.48 1.46 8.92
N LEU A 137 12.74 1.21 8.50
CA LEU A 137 13.82 0.83 9.41
C LEU A 137 14.78 1.96 9.80
N SER A 138 14.79 3.07 9.06
CA SER A 138 15.64 4.24 9.40
C SER A 138 14.91 5.14 10.39
N PRO A 139 15.56 5.63 11.47
CA PRO A 139 14.99 6.66 12.35
C PRO A 139 14.60 7.94 11.60
N ALA A 140 15.35 8.30 10.55
CA ALA A 140 15.06 9.44 9.68
C ALA A 140 14.08 9.11 8.53
N GLY A 141 13.55 7.87 8.50
CA GLY A 141 12.63 7.41 7.47
C GLY A 141 11.24 8.03 7.63
N PRO A 142 10.49 8.29 6.53
CA PRO A 142 9.16 8.89 6.60
C PRO A 142 8.18 8.12 7.49
N SER A 143 8.24 6.77 7.48
CA SER A 143 7.38 5.95 8.34
C SER A 143 7.80 6.02 9.81
N ALA A 144 9.10 6.10 10.10
CA ALA A 144 9.62 6.30 11.46
C ALA A 144 9.28 7.71 12.01
N ALA A 145 9.46 8.76 11.20
CA ALA A 145 9.07 10.12 11.56
C ALA A 145 7.55 10.26 11.73
N ALA A 146 6.76 9.50 10.97
CA ALA A 146 5.32 9.43 11.17
C ALA A 146 4.96 8.81 12.53
N LEU A 147 5.71 7.81 13.03
CA LEU A 147 5.51 7.25 14.37
C LEU A 147 5.68 8.28 15.49
N GLU A 148 6.49 9.31 15.28
CA GLU A 148 6.64 10.42 16.24
C GLU A 148 5.44 11.38 16.25
N SER A 149 4.56 11.31 15.23
CA SER A 149 3.38 12.17 15.11
C SER A 149 2.13 11.37 14.74
N ALA A 150 1.34 11.00 15.76
CA ALA A 150 0.06 10.30 15.59
C ALA A 150 -0.88 10.91 14.52
N PRO A 151 -0.97 12.25 14.34
CA PRO A 151 -1.77 12.84 13.26
C PRO A 151 -1.23 12.60 11.85
N MET A 152 0.08 12.38 11.69
CA MET A 152 0.69 12.14 10.38
C MET A 152 0.52 10.67 9.95
N LEU A 153 0.64 9.73 10.89
CA LEU A 153 0.31 8.32 10.63
C LEU A 153 -1.15 8.13 10.21
N SER A 154 -2.07 8.80 10.87
CA SER A 154 -3.51 8.64 10.61
C SER A 154 -3.96 9.13 9.25
N VAL A 155 -3.13 9.92 8.55
CA VAL A 155 -3.41 10.43 7.19
C VAL A 155 -2.52 9.81 6.11
N LEU A 156 -1.54 8.98 6.46
CA LEU A 156 -0.63 8.32 5.50
C LEU A 156 -0.86 6.82 5.37
N ALA A 157 -1.69 6.24 6.23
CA ALA A 157 -2.04 4.83 6.21
C ALA A 157 -3.55 4.63 6.26
N LEU A 158 -4.01 3.60 5.56
CA LEU A 158 -5.40 3.19 5.52
C LEU A 158 -5.83 2.69 6.91
N PRO A 159 -6.83 3.36 7.52
CA PRO A 159 -7.35 2.99 8.82
C PRO A 159 -8.28 1.76 8.74
N PHE A 160 -8.30 0.95 9.80
CA PHE A 160 -9.32 -0.09 9.98
C PHE A 160 -9.66 -0.31 11.46
N PRO A 161 -10.94 -0.56 11.81
CA PRO A 161 -11.35 -0.79 13.19
C PRO A 161 -10.81 -2.11 13.74
N MET A 162 -10.29 -2.08 14.97
CA MET A 162 -9.84 -3.28 15.68
C MET A 162 -11.01 -3.97 16.39
N LEU A 163 -11.24 -5.24 16.05
CA LEU A 163 -12.31 -6.06 16.63
C LEU A 163 -12.19 -6.11 18.17
N GLY A 164 -13.33 -5.99 18.86
CA GLY A 164 -13.39 -5.93 20.31
C GLY A 164 -13.15 -4.55 20.91
N THR A 165 -12.85 -3.54 20.09
CA THR A 165 -12.48 -2.21 20.57
C THR A 165 -13.17 -1.11 19.76
N ARG A 166 -13.04 0.13 20.23
CA ARG A 166 -13.39 1.34 19.45
C ARG A 166 -12.19 1.93 18.71
N ALA A 167 -11.03 1.29 18.79
CA ALA A 167 -9.80 1.77 18.18
C ALA A 167 -9.86 1.58 16.66
N ILE A 168 -9.33 2.56 15.93
CA ILE A 168 -9.18 2.53 14.49
C ILE A 168 -7.70 2.71 14.22
N GLU A 169 -7.05 1.65 13.74
CA GLU A 169 -5.60 1.61 13.61
C GLU A 169 -5.16 1.81 12.16
N PRO A 170 -4.06 2.53 11.90
CA PRO A 170 -3.43 2.61 10.60
C PRO A 170 -2.74 1.28 10.26
N LEU A 171 -3.22 0.57 9.22
CA LEU A 171 -2.73 -0.78 8.92
C LEU A 171 -1.86 -0.89 7.66
N LEU A 172 -2.11 -0.04 6.65
CA LEU A 172 -1.46 -0.17 5.34
C LEU A 172 -1.09 1.19 4.77
N GLY A 173 0.15 1.39 4.34
CA GLY A 173 0.62 2.69 3.86
C GLY A 173 0.05 3.06 2.48
N ILE A 174 0.01 4.36 2.17
CA ILE A 174 -0.32 4.83 0.83
C ILE A 174 0.61 4.26 -0.26
N GLY A 175 1.87 4.00 0.08
CA GLY A 175 2.84 3.36 -0.82
C GLY A 175 2.34 2.03 -1.35
N ASP A 176 1.79 1.18 -0.48
CA ASP A 176 1.24 -0.12 -0.86
C ASP A 176 0.10 0.03 -1.87
N VAL A 177 -0.75 1.04 -1.68
CA VAL A 177 -1.85 1.35 -2.62
C VAL A 177 -1.30 1.75 -3.99
N VAL A 178 -0.28 2.62 -4.01
CA VAL A 178 0.39 3.05 -5.25
C VAL A 178 0.96 1.85 -6.00
N PHE A 179 1.71 0.99 -5.32
CA PHE A 179 2.40 -0.12 -5.98
C PHE A 179 1.46 -1.25 -6.40
N VAL A 180 0.42 -1.56 -5.63
CA VAL A 180 -0.64 -2.49 -6.06
C VAL A 180 -1.32 -2.00 -7.34
N ALA A 181 -1.71 -0.73 -7.38
CA ALA A 181 -2.32 -0.13 -8.57
C ALA A 181 -1.35 -0.09 -9.77
N LEU A 182 -0.07 0.20 -9.53
CA LEU A 182 0.98 0.16 -10.54
C LEU A 182 1.11 -1.25 -11.14
N TYR A 183 1.28 -2.27 -10.31
CA TYR A 183 1.46 -3.66 -10.78
C TYR A 183 0.24 -4.17 -11.55
N LEU A 184 -0.98 -3.84 -11.12
CA LEU A 184 -2.20 -4.19 -11.84
C LEU A 184 -2.32 -3.42 -13.16
N THR A 185 -1.90 -2.16 -13.20
CA THR A 185 -1.87 -1.35 -14.44
C THR A 185 -0.87 -1.90 -15.45
N VAL A 186 0.36 -2.18 -15.00
CA VAL A 186 1.41 -2.83 -15.80
C VAL A 186 0.94 -4.18 -16.31
N SER A 187 0.27 -4.97 -15.47
CA SER A 187 -0.24 -6.29 -15.88
C SER A 187 -1.20 -6.18 -17.05
N ARG A 188 -2.12 -5.21 -17.02
CA ARG A 188 -3.02 -4.96 -18.16
C ARG A 188 -2.28 -4.44 -19.39
N ARG A 189 -1.33 -3.54 -19.21
CA ARG A 189 -0.57 -2.92 -20.32
C ARG A 189 0.24 -3.94 -21.10
N PHE A 190 0.90 -4.87 -20.41
CA PHE A 190 1.76 -5.88 -21.03
C PHE A 190 1.09 -7.24 -21.13
N ALA A 191 -0.24 -7.31 -21.00
CA ALA A 191 -1.03 -8.53 -21.04
C ALA A 191 -0.53 -9.63 -20.06
N LEU A 192 0.08 -9.23 -18.94
CA LEU A 192 0.35 -10.14 -17.83
C LEU A 192 -0.98 -10.54 -17.20
N GLY A 193 -1.13 -11.80 -16.82
CA GLY A 193 -2.40 -12.32 -16.30
C GLY A 193 -2.86 -11.57 -15.03
N VAL A 194 -3.87 -10.70 -15.14
CA VAL A 194 -4.37 -9.86 -14.03
C VAL A 194 -4.80 -10.69 -12.82
N ARG A 195 -5.45 -11.84 -13.05
CA ARG A 195 -5.83 -12.76 -11.97
C ARG A 195 -4.60 -13.29 -11.22
N ARG A 196 -3.55 -13.63 -11.96
CA ARG A 196 -2.26 -14.08 -11.38
C ARG A 196 -1.63 -12.97 -10.56
N THR A 197 -1.68 -11.73 -11.03
CA THR A 197 -1.23 -10.55 -10.28
C THR A 197 -2.01 -10.36 -8.99
N ILE A 198 -3.35 -10.43 -9.03
CA ILE A 198 -4.20 -10.33 -7.84
C ILE A 198 -3.86 -11.40 -6.81
N VAL A 199 -3.73 -12.67 -7.24
CA VAL A 199 -3.35 -13.77 -6.36
C VAL A 199 -1.96 -13.55 -5.77
N ALA A 200 -0.98 -13.14 -6.58
CA ALA A 200 0.38 -12.86 -6.12
C ALA A 200 0.43 -11.75 -5.07
N LEU A 201 -0.31 -10.65 -5.30
CA LEU A 201 -0.41 -9.55 -4.34
C LEU A 201 -1.14 -9.97 -3.05
N GLY A 202 -2.20 -10.77 -3.16
CA GLY A 202 -2.91 -11.33 -2.00
C GLY A 202 -2.01 -12.23 -1.16
N ILE A 203 -1.22 -13.11 -1.81
CA ILE A 203 -0.24 -13.95 -1.13
C ILE A 203 0.85 -13.08 -0.49
N ALA A 204 1.36 -12.07 -1.18
CA ALA A 204 2.36 -11.15 -0.64
C ALA A 204 1.87 -10.47 0.65
N PHE A 205 0.65 -9.92 0.64
CA PHE A 205 0.05 -9.34 1.83
C PHE A 205 -0.14 -10.36 2.96
N ALA A 206 -0.59 -11.58 2.65
CA ALA A 206 -0.72 -12.63 3.65
C ALA A 206 0.64 -12.99 4.29
N VAL A 207 1.71 -13.07 3.48
CA VAL A 207 3.08 -13.31 3.97
C VAL A 207 3.59 -12.12 4.78
N THR A 208 3.33 -10.88 4.36
CA THR A 208 3.66 -9.68 5.13
C THR A 208 2.97 -9.70 6.49
N ALA A 209 1.67 -9.95 6.54
CA ALA A 209 0.91 -10.02 7.78
C ALA A 209 1.44 -11.12 8.71
N ALA A 210 1.66 -12.33 8.18
CA ALA A 210 2.23 -13.43 8.94
C ALA A 210 3.63 -13.09 9.49
N SER A 211 4.45 -12.37 8.70
CA SER A 211 5.79 -11.97 9.11
C SER A 211 5.76 -10.88 10.19
N VAL A 212 4.87 -9.89 10.07
CA VAL A 212 4.67 -8.84 11.08
C VAL A 212 4.26 -9.45 12.41
N ILE A 213 3.35 -10.42 12.37
CA ILE A 213 2.91 -11.14 13.56
C ILE A 213 4.08 -11.95 14.13
N ALA A 214 4.74 -12.78 13.32
CA ALA A 214 5.77 -13.69 13.80
C ALA A 214 6.99 -12.96 14.38
N LEU A 215 7.28 -11.75 13.89
CA LEU A 215 8.40 -10.94 14.34
C LEU A 215 8.01 -9.81 15.31
N GLU A 216 6.71 -9.68 15.62
CA GLU A 216 6.13 -8.67 16.50
C GLU A 216 6.62 -7.23 16.20
N ARG A 217 6.88 -6.94 14.92
CA ARG A 217 7.43 -5.66 14.48
C ARG A 217 6.86 -5.26 13.14
N ALA A 218 6.74 -3.95 12.91
CA ALA A 218 6.40 -3.41 11.60
C ALA A 218 7.46 -3.85 10.57
N LEU A 219 7.00 -4.28 9.40
CA LEU A 219 7.87 -4.71 8.30
C LEU A 219 7.53 -3.96 7.01
N PRO A 220 8.52 -3.69 6.17
CA PRO A 220 8.30 -3.15 4.83
C PRO A 220 7.55 -4.18 3.97
N ALA A 221 6.43 -3.79 3.38
CA ALA A 221 5.55 -4.65 2.59
C ALA A 221 5.96 -4.72 1.12
N LEU A 222 6.56 -3.66 0.57
CA LEU A 222 6.98 -3.58 -0.84
C LEU A 222 8.02 -4.62 -1.26
N PRO A 223 8.97 -5.06 -0.40
CA PRO A 223 9.80 -6.23 -0.69
C PRO A 223 9.01 -7.50 -1.01
N PHE A 224 7.96 -7.79 -0.25
CA PHE A 224 7.12 -8.96 -0.47
C PHE A 224 6.27 -8.81 -1.73
N LEU A 225 5.69 -7.63 -1.95
CA LEU A 225 4.88 -7.33 -3.14
C LEU A 225 5.72 -7.41 -4.42
N GLY A 226 6.88 -6.76 -4.43
CA GLY A 226 7.82 -6.79 -5.55
C GLY A 226 8.29 -8.21 -5.86
N ALA A 227 8.73 -8.97 -4.85
CA ALA A 227 9.15 -10.36 -5.02
C ALA A 227 8.03 -11.24 -5.58
N ALA A 228 6.81 -11.13 -5.06
CA ALA A 228 5.67 -11.91 -5.54
C ALA A 228 5.34 -11.61 -7.01
N ILE A 229 5.44 -10.35 -7.45
CA ILE A 229 5.24 -9.98 -8.86
C ILE A 229 6.33 -10.56 -9.75
N LEU A 230 7.59 -10.48 -9.33
CA LEU A 230 8.70 -11.05 -10.10
C LEU A 230 8.59 -12.58 -10.19
N VAL A 231 8.16 -13.25 -9.11
CA VAL A 231 7.89 -14.69 -9.11
C VAL A 231 6.73 -15.02 -10.04
N ALA A 232 5.65 -14.26 -9.95
CA ALA A 232 4.44 -14.45 -10.74
C ALA A 232 4.61 -14.12 -12.23
N HIS A 233 5.55 -13.27 -12.63
CA HIS A 233 5.68 -12.89 -14.04
C HIS A 233 7.15 -12.87 -14.45
N PRO A 234 7.73 -14.00 -14.93
CA PRO A 234 9.14 -14.08 -15.31
C PRO A 234 9.59 -13.02 -16.33
N GLU A 235 8.67 -12.55 -17.17
CA GLU A 235 8.87 -11.50 -18.18
C GLU A 235 9.25 -10.15 -17.56
N THR A 236 8.99 -9.97 -16.27
CA THR A 236 9.28 -8.73 -15.52
C THR A 236 10.69 -8.67 -14.94
N ARG A 237 11.44 -9.78 -14.99
CA ARG A 237 12.73 -9.95 -14.29
C ARG A 237 13.92 -9.34 -15.01
N LEU A 238 13.81 -9.09 -16.31
CA LEU A 238 14.95 -8.68 -17.14
C LEU A 238 14.67 -7.37 -17.88
N PRO A 239 15.40 -6.29 -17.56
CA PRO A 239 15.36 -5.06 -18.33
C PRO A 239 15.85 -5.29 -19.78
N PRO A 240 15.47 -4.40 -20.72
CA PRO A 240 16.02 -4.38 -22.07
C PRO A 240 17.55 -4.41 -22.07
N PRO A 241 18.22 -5.16 -22.98
CA PRO A 241 19.67 -5.35 -22.94
C PRO A 241 20.50 -4.07 -22.88
N HIS A 242 20.09 -3.03 -23.59
CA HIS A 242 20.78 -1.74 -23.65
C HIS A 242 20.69 -0.94 -22.34
N GLU A 243 19.74 -1.26 -21.45
CA GLU A 243 19.54 -0.55 -20.18
C GLU A 243 20.11 -1.32 -18.98
N ARG A 244 20.40 -2.61 -19.11
CA ARG A 244 20.79 -3.49 -17.99
C ARG A 244 21.95 -2.95 -17.18
N ARG A 245 22.99 -2.43 -17.85
CA ARG A 245 24.17 -1.87 -17.19
C ARG A 245 23.82 -0.63 -16.38
N VAL A 246 23.04 0.28 -16.95
CA VAL A 246 22.61 1.52 -16.28
C VAL A 246 21.72 1.20 -15.10
N ALA A 247 20.76 0.29 -15.29
CA ALA A 247 19.88 -0.18 -14.22
C ALA A 247 20.66 -0.83 -13.07
N ALA A 248 21.62 -1.70 -13.37
CA ALA A 248 22.45 -2.36 -12.37
C ALA A 248 23.30 -1.36 -11.57
N ILE A 249 23.90 -0.37 -12.25
CA ILE A 249 24.68 0.68 -11.58
C ILE A 249 23.76 1.54 -10.70
N GLY A 250 22.62 1.99 -11.21
CA GLY A 250 21.67 2.80 -10.45
C GLY A 250 21.14 2.08 -9.21
N ILE A 251 20.75 0.81 -9.35
CA ILE A 251 20.33 -0.05 -8.24
C ILE A 251 21.48 -0.25 -7.25
N GLY A 252 22.69 -0.50 -7.74
CA GLY A 252 23.88 -0.69 -6.88
C GLY A 252 24.20 0.55 -6.06
N VAL A 253 24.21 1.73 -6.68
CA VAL A 253 24.42 3.01 -5.99
C VAL A 253 23.34 3.25 -4.95
N LEU A 254 22.07 3.05 -5.29
CA LEU A 254 20.96 3.21 -4.35
C LEU A 254 21.05 2.24 -3.18
N ALA A 255 21.38 0.97 -3.44
CA ALA A 255 21.53 -0.04 -2.40
C ALA A 255 22.67 0.31 -1.44
N VAL A 256 23.83 0.72 -1.97
CA VAL A 256 24.96 1.18 -1.14
C VAL A 256 24.54 2.39 -0.29
N LEU A 257 23.81 3.34 -0.86
CA LEU A 257 23.34 4.52 -0.13
C LEU A 257 22.38 4.13 1.00
N VAL A 258 21.39 3.28 0.73
CA VAL A 258 20.45 2.80 1.76
C VAL A 258 21.17 2.02 2.85
N ILE A 259 22.07 1.09 2.50
CA ILE A 259 22.87 0.33 3.47
C ILE A 259 23.73 1.27 4.32
N SER A 260 24.38 2.25 3.70
CA SER A 260 25.22 3.22 4.41
C SER A 260 24.41 4.04 5.41
N VAL A 261 23.24 4.53 5.01
CA VAL A 261 22.36 5.29 5.90
C VAL A 261 21.83 4.43 7.05
N LEU A 262 21.46 3.18 6.78
CA LEU A 262 21.02 2.24 7.81
C LEU A 262 22.15 1.81 8.76
N ALA A 263 23.39 1.76 8.29
CA ALA A 263 24.54 1.44 9.11
C ALA A 263 24.94 2.60 10.03
N LEU A 264 24.82 3.85 9.56
CA LEU A 264 25.13 5.07 10.33
C LEU A 264 24.06 5.44 11.36
N SER A 265 22.88 4.83 11.29
CA SER A 265 21.74 5.12 12.18
C SER A 265 21.56 4.11 13.32
N ARG A 266 22.48 3.15 13.45
CA ARG A 266 22.59 2.23 14.59
C ARG A 266 23.64 2.72 15.57
#